data_AF-A0A502GKH1-F1
#
_entry.id   AF-A0A502GKH1-F1
#
_cell.length_a   1.000
_cell.length_b   1.000
_cell.length_c   1.000
_cell.angle_alpha   90.00
_cell.angle_beta   90.00
_cell.angle_gamma   90.00
#
_symmetry.space_group_name_H-M   'P 1'
#
loop_
_entity.id
_entity.type
_entity.pdbx_description
1 polymer ?
#
loop_
_entity_poly.entity_id
_entity_poly.type
_entity_poly.pdbx_seq_one_letter_code
_entity_poly.pdbx_strand_id
1 'polypeptide(L)' 'MSLLPVMVIFGLSFPPVFFEILLALVIFFLLRRLLQPTGIYDFVWHPALFNTALYCCLFYLISCFFI' A
#
# COMPACT_ATOMS: atom_id res chain seq x y z
N MET A 1 -2.59 -9.16 -17.42
CA MET A 1 -3.94 -8.59 -17.64
C MET A 1 -4.52 -8.41 -16.26
N SER A 2 -4.86 -7.18 -15.85
CA SER A 2 -5.31 -6.92 -14.48
C SER A 2 -6.42 -7.90 -14.07
N LEU A 3 -6.18 -8.68 -13.03
CA LEU A 3 -7.07 -9.75 -12.58
C LEU A 3 -8.39 -9.22 -11.99
N LEU A 4 -8.41 -7.96 -11.58
CA LEU A 4 -9.55 -7.33 -10.93
C LEU A 4 -10.46 -6.60 -11.93
N PRO A 5 -11.78 -6.84 -11.90
CA PRO A 5 -12.73 -6.09 -12.72
C PRO A 5 -12.93 -4.67 -12.19
N VAL A 6 -13.40 -3.76 -13.06
CA VAL A 6 -13.93 -2.46 -12.63
C VAL A 6 -15.12 -2.70 -11.69
N MET A 7 -15.10 -2.02 -10.54
CA MET A 7 -16.16 -2.13 -9.54
C MET A 7 -17.10 -0.94 -9.64
N VAL A 8 -18.41 -1.19 -9.61
CA VAL A 8 -19.42 -0.12 -9.62
C VAL A 8 -20.22 -0.17 -8.33
N ILE A 9 -20.19 0.90 -7.54
CA ILE A 9 -20.89 1.01 -6.26
C ILE A 9 -21.71 2.31 -6.28
N PHE A 10 -23.03 2.22 -6.03
CA PHE A 10 -23.93 3.39 -6.06
C PHE A 10 -23.85 4.24 -7.35
N GLY A 11 -23.52 3.63 -8.48
CA GLY A 11 -23.33 4.33 -9.76
C GLY A 11 -21.96 5.00 -9.94
N LEU A 12 -21.05 4.89 -8.96
CA LEU A 12 -19.66 5.31 -9.06
C LEU A 12 -18.79 4.15 -9.53
N SER A 13 -17.99 4.38 -10.57
CA SER A 13 -17.05 3.40 -11.13
C SER A 13 -15.66 3.57 -10.52
N PHE A 14 -15.15 2.53 -9.89
CA PHE A 14 -13.83 2.48 -9.29
C PHE A 14 -12.88 1.66 -10.17
N PRO A 15 -11.70 2.21 -10.54
CA PRO A 15 -10.69 1.45 -11.27
C PRO A 15 -10.10 0.34 -10.39
N PRO A 16 -9.63 -0.78 -10.97
CA PRO A 16 -8.97 -1.86 -10.23
C PRO A 16 -7.85 -1.41 -9.30
N VAL A 17 -7.05 -0.43 -9.76
CA VAL A 17 -5.94 0.17 -9.02
C VAL A 17 -6.39 0.80 -7.69
N PHE A 18 -7.64 1.25 -7.59
CA PHE A 18 -8.19 1.77 -6.33
C PHE A 18 -8.14 0.71 -5.21
N PHE A 19 -8.46 -0.54 -5.55
CA PHE A 19 -8.41 -1.64 -4.59
C PHE A 19 -6.96 -1.97 -4.20
N GLU A 20 -6.03 -1.95 -5.16
CA GLU A 20 -4.60 -2.19 -4.90
C GLU A 20 -4.02 -1.14 -3.94
N ILE A 21 -4.35 0.14 -4.15
CA ILE A 21 -3.97 1.25 -3.26
C ILE A 21 -4.52 1.02 -1.85
N LEU A 22 -5.81 0.65 -1.75
CA LEU A 22 -6.46 0.45 -0.45
C LEU A 22 -5.86 -0.75 0.29
N LEU A 23 -5.58 -1.85 -0.42
CA LEU A 23 -4.90 -3.02 0.14
C LEU A 23 -3.47 -2.69 0.58
N ALA A 24 -2.71 -1.94 -0.24
CA ALA A 24 -1.38 -1.46 0.11
C ALA A 24 -1.39 -0.62 1.38
N LEU A 25 -2.41 0.23 1.54
CA LEU A 25 -2.59 1.09 2.70
C LEU A 25 -2.89 0.30 3.97
N VAL A 26 -3.73 -0.74 3.89
CA VAL A 26 -3.99 -1.65 5.03
C VAL A 26 -2.71 -2.37 5.47
N ILE A 27 -1.96 -2.93 4.51
CA ILE A 27 -0.70 -3.64 4.80
C ILE A 27 0.36 -2.67 5.34
N PHE A 28 0.43 -1.46 4.78
CA PHE A 28 1.32 -0.39 5.26
C PHE A 28 1.07 -0.06 6.73
N PHE A 29 -0.20 0.12 7.14
CA PHE A 29 -0.51 0.38 8.55
C PHE A 29 -0.11 -0.78 9.46
N LEU A 30 -0.30 -2.01 9.01
CA LEU A 30 0.08 -3.21 9.76
C LEU A 30 1.60 -3.30 9.91
N LEU A 31 2.36 -3.12 8.83
CA LEU A 31 3.83 -3.11 8.88
C LEU A 31 4.36 -1.95 9.72
N ARG A 32 3.79 -0.75 9.58
CA ARG A 32 4.17 0.40 10.40
C ARG A 32 4.00 0.10 11.88
N ARG A 33 2.88 -0.51 12.28
CA ARG A 33 2.64 -0.90 13.67
C ARG A 33 3.63 -1.95 14.18
N LEU A 34 4.09 -2.86 13.32
CA LEU A 34 5.12 -3.85 13.64
C LEU A 34 6.54 -3.27 13.68
N LEU A 35 6.83 -2.26 12.85
CA LEU A 35 8.14 -1.59 12.76
C LEU A 35 8.33 -0.51 13.83
N GLN A 36 7.24 0.05 14.38
CA GLN A 36 7.32 1.03 15.47
C GLN A 36 8.07 0.51 16.71
N PRO A 37 7.79 -0.69 17.25
CA PRO A 37 8.50 -1.20 18.42
C PRO A 37 9.94 -1.67 18.16
N THR A 38 10.37 -1.83 16.89
CA THR A 38 11.71 -2.35 16.59
C THR A 38 12.82 -1.29 16.65
N GLY A 39 12.49 -0.01 16.86
CA GLY A 39 13.47 1.08 16.90
C GLY A 39 14.11 1.40 15.55
N ILE A 40 13.70 0.76 14.46
CA ILE A 40 14.28 0.99 13.11
C ILE A 40 14.08 2.45 12.68
N TYR A 41 12.98 3.08 13.10
CA TYR A 41 12.70 4.48 12.82
C TYR A 41 13.74 5.45 13.40
N ASP A 42 14.48 5.06 14.44
CA ASP A 42 15.52 5.90 15.06
C ASP A 42 16.82 5.92 14.24
N PHE A 43 17.04 4.91 13.39
CA PHE A 43 18.17 4.86 12.46
C PHE A 43 17.91 5.62 11.15
N VAL A 44 16.66 5.98 10.88
CA VAL A 44 16.25 6.63 9.64
C VAL A 44 16.24 8.14 9.82
N TRP A 45 17.00 8.86 9.00
CA TRP A 45 17.10 10.33 9.06
C TRP A 45 15.74 11.04 8.90
N HIS A 46 14.92 10.58 7.95
CA HIS A 46 13.59 11.14 7.69
C HIS A 46 12.49 10.07 7.68
N PRO A 47 11.77 9.87 8.79
CA PRO A 47 10.77 8.81 8.92
C PRO A 47 9.61 8.96 7.91
N ALA A 48 9.30 10.20 7.49
CA ALA A 48 8.30 10.47 6.46
C ALA A 48 8.70 9.90 5.08
N LEU A 49 9.95 10.12 4.64
CA LEU A 49 10.43 9.60 3.35
C LEU A 49 10.48 8.07 3.36
N PHE A 50 10.92 7.47 4.46
CA PHE A 50 10.94 6.01 4.60
C PHE A 50 9.53 5.42 4.53
N ASN A 51 8.55 6.03 5.20
CA ASN A 51 7.16 5.58 5.12
C ASN A 51 6.61 5.65 3.69
N THR A 52 6.91 6.73 2.96
CA THR A 52 6.51 6.86 1.56
C THR A 52 7.15 5.78 0.68
N ALA A 53 8.46 5.54 0.84
CA ALA A 53 9.16 4.50 0.10
C ALA A 53 8.59 3.09 0.42
N LEU A 54 8.34 2.81 1.70
CA LEU A 54 7.75 1.54 2.14
C LEU A 54 6.37 1.34 1.52
N TYR A 55 5.52 2.38 1.52
CA TYR A 55 4.21 2.33 0.87
C TYR A 55 4.33 2.08 -0.65
N CYS A 56 5.22 2.79 -1.34
CA CYS A 56 5.46 2.58 -2.78
C CYS A 56 5.94 1.16 -3.09
N CYS A 57 6.84 0.60 -2.28
CA CYS A 57 7.30 -0.78 -2.44
C CYS A 57 6.17 -1.79 -2.23
N LEU A 58 5.32 -1.60 -1.22
CA LEU A 58 4.15 -2.44 -0.99
C LEU A 58 3.16 -2.36 -2.15
N PHE A 59 2.84 -1.14 -2.60
CA PHE A 59 1.96 -0.94 -3.73
C PHE A 59 2.49 -1.65 -4.97
N TYR A 60 3.77 -1.49 -5.30
CA TYR A 60 4.41 -2.18 -6.42
C TYR A 60 4.32 -3.71 -6.30
N LEU A 61 4.61 -4.27 -5.12
CA LEU A 61 4.52 -5.72 -4.88
C LEU A 61 3.09 -6.24 -5.06
N ILE A 62 2.10 -5.49 -4.58
CA ILE A 62 0.69 -5.81 -4.73
C ILE A 62 0.31 -5.75 -6.21
N SER A 63 0.63 -4.66 -6.91
CA SER A 63 0.36 -4.55 -8.35
C SER A 63 1.02 -5.67 -9.14
N CYS A 64 2.25 -6.06 -8.81
CA CYS A 64 2.92 -7.20 -9.44
C CYS A 64 2.18 -8.54 -9.24
N PHE A 65 1.47 -8.71 -8.12
CA PHE A 65 0.67 -9.89 -7.84
C PHE A 65 -0.68 -9.89 -8.59
N PHE A 66 -1.21 -8.71 -8.91
CA PHE A 66 -2.52 -8.54 -9.57
C PHE A 66 -2.44 -8.32 -11.10
N ILE A 67 -1.24 -8.21 -11.67
CA ILE A 67 -0.95 -8.10 -13.12
C ILE A 67 -1.06 -9.45 -13.83
#